data_AF-A0A800BVT5-F1
#
_entry.id   AF-A0A800BVT5-F1
#
_cell.length_a   1.000
_cell.length_b   1.000
_cell.length_c   1.000
_cell.angle_alpha   90.00
_cell.angle_beta   90.00
_cell.angle_gamma   90.00
#
_symmetry.space_group_name_H-M   'P 1'
#
loop_
_entity.id
_entity.type
_entity.pdbx_description
1 polymer ?
#
loop_
_entity_poly.entity_id
_entity_poly.type
_entity_poly.pdbx_seq_one_letter_code
_entity_poly.pdbx_strand_id
1 'polypeptide(L)'
;MAKLTTAHLRTRQAQLAHTLTVERWETLPMEMEIKLKALNSWGFDLVQAEMGQSRYFLVEADSCQAGDTLSHDGETVKIDQVLSQLPKNTRLTLVMTSEDYEAQVEALFWQEGQETAQSLFKLPAVEVLLALCKKNNLGQLLAQVHSVGVTTEIVKKHGESGKTVPFADLPPQARRVLRTAKDILRKQVHAGRFELNWFGENKDAQARYQASLLIPTLSLLNVQVANGVDKLFAELTP
;
A
#
# COMPACT_ATOMS: atom_id res chain seq x y z
N MET A 1 -5.61 -3.33 20.27
CA MET A 1 -5.88 -3.26 18.82
C MET A 1 -6.77 -4.44 18.47
N ALA A 2 -7.94 -4.21 17.85
CA ALA A 2 -8.78 -5.30 17.36
C ALA A 2 -8.03 -6.04 16.24
N LYS A 3 -8.01 -7.38 16.25
CA LYS A 3 -7.44 -8.17 15.15
C LYS A 3 -8.23 -7.88 13.88
N LEU A 4 -7.53 -7.65 12.76
CA LEU A 4 -8.14 -7.49 11.44
C LEU A 4 -8.82 -8.81 11.05
N THR A 5 -10.14 -8.89 11.22
CA THR A 5 -10.90 -10.09 10.85
C THR A 5 -11.14 -10.14 9.33
N THR A 6 -11.32 -11.34 8.78
CA THR A 6 -11.66 -11.52 7.36
C THR A 6 -12.95 -10.77 6.98
N ALA A 7 -13.93 -10.72 7.89
CA ALA A 7 -15.17 -9.97 7.67
C ALA A 7 -14.90 -8.45 7.55
N HIS A 8 -14.07 -7.90 8.45
CA HIS A 8 -13.69 -6.48 8.39
C HIS A 8 -12.97 -6.14 7.08
N LEU A 9 -12.03 -6.99 6.64
CA LEU A 9 -11.31 -6.79 5.38
C LEU A 9 -12.24 -6.81 4.17
N ARG A 10 -13.21 -7.73 4.12
CA ARG A 10 -14.21 -7.78 3.04
C ARG A 10 -15.07 -6.52 2.99
N THR A 11 -15.54 -6.03 4.15
CA THR A 11 -16.30 -4.78 4.21
C THR A 11 -15.46 -3.61 3.71
N ARG A 12 -14.19 -3.52 4.12
CA ARG A 12 -13.28 -2.47 3.66
C ARG A 12 -12.99 -2.56 2.17
N GLN A 13 -12.80 -3.76 1.63
CA GLN A 13 -12.64 -3.98 0.19
C GLN A 13 -13.85 -3.47 -0.57
N ALA A 14 -15.07 -3.86 -0.19
CA ALA A 14 -16.29 -3.40 -0.85
C ALA A 14 -16.46 -1.86 -0.80
N GLN A 15 -16.09 -1.23 0.31
CA GLN A 15 -16.15 0.23 0.44
C GLN A 15 -15.14 0.95 -0.47
N LEU A 16 -13.91 0.42 -0.54
CA LEU A 16 -12.81 1.08 -1.25
C LEU A 16 -12.80 0.76 -2.75
N ALA A 17 -13.15 -0.47 -3.14
CA ALA A 17 -13.16 -0.91 -4.53
C ALA A 17 -14.10 -0.07 -5.41
N HIS A 18 -15.23 0.41 -4.85
CA HIS A 18 -16.19 1.25 -5.57
C HIS A 18 -15.94 2.75 -5.40
N THR A 19 -14.76 3.14 -4.90
CA THR A 19 -14.38 4.55 -4.86
C THR A 19 -13.82 4.96 -6.21
N LEU A 20 -14.65 5.61 -7.03
CA LEU A 20 -14.24 6.12 -8.34
C LEU A 20 -13.41 7.39 -8.17
N THR A 21 -12.21 7.41 -8.74
CA THR A 21 -11.29 8.55 -8.62
C THR A 21 -11.04 9.19 -9.97
N VAL A 22 -11.02 10.52 -10.00
CA VAL A 22 -10.56 11.30 -11.16
C VAL A 22 -9.43 12.17 -10.68
N GLU A 23 -8.23 11.89 -11.19
CA GLU A 23 -6.99 12.45 -10.68
C GLU A 23 -6.18 13.01 -11.83
N ARG A 24 -5.65 14.23 -11.68
CA ARG A 24 -4.74 14.85 -12.64
C ARG A 24 -3.53 15.38 -11.90
N TRP A 25 -2.38 14.81 -12.22
CA TRP A 25 -1.11 15.16 -11.61
C TRP A 25 -0.06 15.37 -12.69
N GLU A 26 0.80 16.37 -12.51
CA GLU A 26 1.88 16.65 -13.47
C GLU A 26 3.05 15.68 -13.31
N THR A 27 3.34 15.26 -12.08
CA THR A 27 4.49 14.40 -11.74
C THR A 27 4.12 13.45 -10.60
N LEU A 28 3.63 12.26 -10.93
CA LEU A 28 3.52 11.15 -9.98
C LEU A 28 4.31 9.95 -10.48
N PRO A 29 4.88 9.14 -9.56
CA PRO A 29 5.44 7.85 -9.95
C PRO A 29 4.30 6.95 -10.44
N MET A 30 4.33 6.62 -11.73
CA MET A 30 3.47 5.60 -12.34
C MET A 30 4.18 4.26 -12.48
N GLU A 31 5.49 4.26 -12.22
CA GLU A 31 6.34 3.08 -12.24
C GLU A 31 7.28 3.12 -11.02
N MET A 32 7.56 1.96 -10.44
CA MET A 32 8.52 1.82 -9.34
C MET A 32 9.23 0.46 -9.39
N GLU A 33 10.55 0.46 -9.36
CA GLU A 33 11.32 -0.77 -9.15
C GLU A 33 11.18 -1.26 -7.70
N ILE A 34 10.93 -2.56 -7.54
CA ILE A 34 10.78 -3.20 -6.23
C ILE A 34 11.79 -4.33 -6.06
N LYS A 35 12.10 -4.65 -4.81
CA LYS A 35 12.89 -5.84 -4.46
C LYS A 35 11.97 -7.03 -4.27
N LEU A 36 12.47 -8.25 -4.45
CA LEU A 36 11.74 -9.49 -4.17
C LEU A 36 11.10 -9.49 -2.77
N LYS A 37 11.82 -9.01 -1.74
CA LYS A 37 11.31 -8.88 -0.37
C LYS A 37 10.01 -8.06 -0.24
N ALA A 38 9.73 -7.16 -1.18
CA ALA A 38 8.48 -6.41 -1.21
C ALA A 38 7.29 -7.35 -1.46
N LEU A 39 7.40 -8.31 -2.38
CA LEU A 39 6.38 -9.33 -2.66
C LEU A 39 6.05 -10.13 -1.38
N ASN A 40 7.09 -10.59 -0.66
CA ASN A 40 6.91 -11.32 0.59
C ASN A 40 6.19 -10.46 1.66
N SER A 41 6.43 -9.15 1.66
CA SER A 41 5.73 -8.22 2.55
C SER A 41 4.26 -8.01 2.19
N TRP A 42 3.87 -8.34 0.96
CA TRP A 42 2.47 -8.37 0.51
C TRP A 42 1.83 -9.75 0.69
N GLY A 43 2.61 -10.76 1.08
CA GLY A 43 2.14 -12.12 1.30
C GLY A 43 2.31 -13.05 0.09
N PHE A 44 3.23 -12.73 -0.82
CA PHE A 44 3.52 -13.56 -1.98
C PHE A 44 4.97 -14.05 -1.99
N ASP A 45 5.17 -15.29 -2.45
CA ASP A 45 6.48 -15.78 -2.88
C ASP A 45 6.54 -15.83 -4.41
N LEU A 46 7.73 -15.59 -4.96
CA LEU A 46 7.99 -15.75 -6.39
C LEU A 46 8.57 -17.15 -6.62
N VAL A 47 7.96 -17.90 -7.52
CA VAL A 47 8.37 -19.26 -7.85
C VAL A 47 8.68 -19.39 -9.33
N GLN A 48 9.52 -20.35 -9.68
CA GLN A 48 9.82 -20.74 -11.05
C GLN A 48 9.25 -22.14 -11.30
N ALA A 49 8.63 -22.34 -12.46
CA ALA A 49 8.29 -23.66 -12.98
C ALA A 49 8.52 -23.79 -14.47
N GLU A 50 8.58 -25.05 -14.89
CA GLU A 50 8.70 -25.45 -16.28
C GLU A 50 7.32 -25.75 -16.89
N MET A 51 6.95 -24.99 -17.92
CA MET A 51 5.74 -25.19 -18.73
C MET A 51 6.11 -25.19 -20.21
N GLY A 52 6.95 -26.14 -20.61
CA GLY A 52 7.61 -26.16 -21.93
C GLY A 52 8.71 -25.09 -22.09
N GLN A 53 8.61 -23.98 -21.34
CA GLN A 53 9.65 -22.99 -21.08
C GLN A 53 9.60 -22.58 -19.60
N SER A 54 10.73 -22.11 -19.07
CA SER A 54 10.81 -21.58 -17.71
C SER A 54 9.96 -20.32 -17.55
N ARG A 55 9.02 -20.31 -16.60
CA ARG A 55 8.16 -19.15 -16.26
C ARG A 55 8.17 -18.88 -14.76
N TYR A 56 7.82 -17.63 -14.40
CA TYR A 56 7.73 -17.19 -13.02
C TYR A 56 6.29 -16.83 -12.64
N PHE A 57 5.90 -17.09 -11.41
CA PHE A 57 4.54 -16.76 -10.93
C PHE A 57 4.56 -16.50 -9.43
N LEU A 58 3.50 -15.86 -8.95
CA LEU A 58 3.31 -15.63 -7.53
C LEU A 58 2.43 -16.73 -6.94
N VAL A 59 2.78 -17.13 -5.72
CA VAL A 59 1.98 -18.01 -4.86
C VAL A 59 1.79 -17.33 -3.51
N GLU A 60 0.79 -17.75 -2.73
CA GLU A 60 0.68 -17.30 -1.34
C GLU A 60 1.98 -17.67 -0.59
N ALA A 61 2.50 -16.73 0.20
CA ALA A 61 3.76 -16.95 0.90
C ALA A 61 3.69 -18.18 1.79
N ASP A 62 4.77 -18.97 1.78
CA ASP A 62 4.93 -20.21 2.55
C ASP A 62 3.92 -21.34 2.17
N SER A 63 3.23 -21.23 1.03
CA SER A 63 2.21 -22.21 0.61
C SER A 63 2.72 -23.42 -0.16
N CYS A 64 3.95 -23.37 -0.69
CA CYS A 64 4.54 -24.44 -1.46
C CYS A 64 6.06 -24.53 -1.31
N GLN A 65 6.63 -25.63 -1.82
CA GLN A 65 8.06 -25.90 -1.90
C GLN A 65 8.45 -26.44 -3.27
N ALA A 66 9.76 -26.49 -3.55
CA ALA A 66 10.29 -27.11 -4.75
C ALA A 66 9.84 -28.59 -4.85
N GLY A 67 9.39 -28.99 -6.03
CA GLY A 67 8.85 -30.31 -6.32
C GLY A 67 7.33 -30.44 -6.17
N ASP A 68 6.65 -29.47 -5.55
CA ASP A 68 5.19 -29.45 -5.46
C ASP A 68 4.57 -29.26 -6.85
N THR A 69 3.33 -29.72 -7.00
CA THR A 69 2.53 -29.55 -8.22
C THR A 69 1.32 -28.69 -7.88
N LEU A 70 1.14 -27.58 -8.60
CA LEU A 70 0.05 -26.62 -8.39
C LEU A 70 -0.80 -26.50 -9.67
N SER A 71 -2.04 -26.07 -9.51
CA SER A 71 -2.84 -25.59 -10.64
C SER A 71 -2.71 -24.08 -10.74
N HIS A 72 -2.25 -23.59 -11.89
CA HIS A 72 -2.15 -22.16 -12.20
C HIS A 72 -2.89 -21.92 -13.52
N ASP A 73 -3.91 -21.06 -13.51
CA ASP A 73 -4.78 -20.79 -14.67
C ASP A 73 -5.36 -22.04 -15.36
N GLY A 74 -5.66 -23.08 -14.56
CA GLY A 74 -6.20 -24.35 -15.06
C GLY A 74 -5.16 -25.32 -15.62
N GLU A 75 -3.88 -24.93 -15.68
CA GLU A 75 -2.77 -25.78 -16.07
C GLU A 75 -2.07 -26.36 -14.83
N THR A 76 -1.58 -27.59 -14.95
CA THR A 76 -0.83 -28.26 -13.88
C THR A 76 0.66 -27.96 -14.06
N VAL A 77 1.27 -27.32 -13.06
CA VAL A 77 2.67 -26.87 -13.11
C VAL A 77 3.45 -27.49 -11.97
N LYS A 78 4.69 -27.91 -12.24
CA LYS A 78 5.60 -28.44 -11.23
C LYS A 78 6.58 -27.35 -10.81
N ILE A 79 6.64 -27.04 -9.52
CA ILE A 79 7.52 -26.01 -8.97
C ILE A 79 8.96 -26.51 -9.02
N ASP A 80 9.83 -25.79 -9.73
CA ASP A 80 11.26 -26.08 -9.77
C ASP A 80 11.95 -25.49 -8.54
N GLN A 81 11.64 -24.23 -8.24
CA GLN A 81 12.20 -23.52 -7.10
C GLN A 81 11.31 -22.39 -6.60
N VAL A 82 11.38 -22.16 -5.29
CA VAL A 82 10.90 -20.94 -4.64
C VAL A 82 12.09 -19.99 -4.50
N LEU A 83 11.99 -18.80 -5.09
CA LEU A 83 13.11 -17.86 -5.16
C LEU A 83 13.31 -17.15 -3.82
N SER A 84 14.54 -17.21 -3.29
CA SER A 84 14.97 -16.41 -2.14
C SER A 84 15.64 -15.09 -2.54
N GLN A 85 16.12 -15.00 -3.78
CA GLN A 85 16.72 -13.82 -4.39
C GLN A 85 16.33 -13.73 -5.87
N LEU A 86 16.34 -12.52 -6.43
CA LEU A 86 16.13 -12.36 -7.86
C LEU A 86 17.28 -13.02 -8.64
N PRO A 87 17.01 -13.68 -9.77
CA PRO A 87 18.04 -14.11 -10.69
C PRO A 87 18.91 -12.93 -11.15
N LYS A 88 20.17 -13.19 -11.52
CA LYS A 88 21.08 -12.15 -11.99
C LYS A 88 20.47 -11.38 -13.18
N ASN A 89 20.69 -10.07 -13.20
CA ASN A 89 20.25 -9.18 -14.28
C ASN A 89 18.74 -9.17 -14.55
N THR A 90 17.93 -9.52 -13.54
CA THR A 90 16.47 -9.38 -13.59
C THR A 90 16.01 -8.20 -12.74
N ARG A 91 14.84 -7.63 -13.06
CA ARG A 91 14.21 -6.56 -12.27
C ARG A 91 12.72 -6.82 -12.10
N LEU A 92 12.20 -6.36 -10.96
CA LEU A 92 10.77 -6.31 -10.69
C LEU A 92 10.31 -4.87 -10.70
N THR A 93 9.22 -4.60 -11.40
CA THR A 93 8.66 -3.27 -11.53
C THR A 93 7.17 -3.31 -11.20
N LEU A 94 6.69 -2.37 -10.41
CA LEU A 94 5.26 -2.06 -10.34
C LEU A 94 4.93 -0.97 -11.34
N VAL A 95 3.88 -1.19 -12.13
CA VAL A 95 3.27 -0.18 -12.99
C VAL A 95 1.86 0.05 -12.50
N MET A 96 1.45 1.32 -12.45
CA MET A 96 0.11 1.71 -12.08
C MET A 96 -0.61 2.27 -13.30
N THR A 97 -1.82 1.79 -13.55
CA THR A 97 -2.71 2.31 -14.60
C THR A 97 -4.04 2.70 -13.97
N SER A 98 -4.83 3.49 -14.71
CA SER A 98 -6.23 3.73 -14.38
C SER A 98 -7.10 3.14 -15.48
N GLU A 99 -7.97 2.21 -15.11
CA GLU A 99 -8.92 1.54 -15.99
C GLU A 99 -10.31 1.67 -15.38
N ASP A 100 -11.28 2.16 -16.14
CA ASP A 100 -12.66 2.39 -15.70
C ASP A 100 -12.76 3.17 -14.36
N TYR A 101 -11.91 4.19 -14.19
CA TYR A 101 -11.80 5.03 -12.99
C TYR A 101 -11.29 4.32 -11.72
N GLU A 102 -10.81 3.09 -11.86
CA GLU A 102 -10.16 2.31 -10.82
C GLU A 102 -8.65 2.25 -11.06
N ALA A 103 -7.86 2.35 -10.00
CA ALA A 103 -6.42 2.16 -10.10
C ALA A 103 -6.08 0.67 -10.13
N GLN A 104 -5.29 0.27 -11.12
CA GLN A 104 -4.75 -1.07 -11.28
C GLN A 104 -3.25 -1.04 -11.01
N VAL A 105 -2.74 -2.09 -10.38
CA VAL A 105 -1.31 -2.32 -10.16
C VAL A 105 -0.92 -3.60 -10.87
N GLU A 106 0.07 -3.48 -11.74
CA GLU A 106 0.66 -4.59 -12.46
C GLU A 106 2.11 -4.79 -11.98
N ALA A 107 2.46 -6.03 -11.60
CA ALA A 107 3.83 -6.39 -11.30
C ALA A 107 4.48 -7.06 -12.52
N LEU A 108 5.53 -6.44 -13.03
CA LEU A 108 6.29 -6.89 -14.19
C LEU A 108 7.63 -7.48 -13.78
N PHE A 109 7.95 -8.66 -14.29
CA PHE A 109 9.24 -9.32 -14.16
C PHE A 109 10.01 -9.22 -15.48
N TRP A 110 11.18 -8.60 -15.43
CA TRP A 110 12.03 -8.40 -16.59
C TRP A 110 13.22 -9.34 -16.54
N GLN A 111 13.43 -10.07 -17.64
CA GLN A 111 14.56 -10.96 -17.81
C GLN A 111 15.60 -10.34 -18.74
N GLU A 112 16.88 -10.60 -18.46
CA GLU A 112 17.96 -10.20 -19.34
C GLU A 112 17.80 -10.83 -20.73
N GLY A 113 18.00 -10.02 -21.78
CA GLY A 113 17.90 -10.48 -23.17
C GLY A 113 16.47 -10.67 -23.68
N GLN A 114 15.45 -10.40 -22.87
CA GLN A 114 14.05 -10.38 -23.30
C GLN A 114 13.60 -8.94 -23.55
N GLU A 115 12.96 -8.71 -24.70
CA GLU A 115 12.44 -7.38 -25.07
C GLU A 115 11.14 -7.04 -24.30
N THR A 116 10.41 -8.06 -23.85
CA THR A 116 9.14 -7.91 -23.15
C THR A 116 9.24 -8.41 -21.71
N ALA A 117 8.53 -7.73 -20.81
CA ALA A 117 8.38 -8.18 -19.44
C ALA A 117 7.29 -9.24 -19.33
N GLN A 118 7.44 -10.15 -18.37
CA GLN A 118 6.37 -11.07 -17.97
C GLN A 118 5.49 -10.38 -16.92
N SER A 119 4.17 -10.34 -17.13
CA SER A 119 3.22 -9.93 -16.09
C SER A 119 3.07 -11.04 -15.05
N LEU A 120 3.31 -10.71 -13.78
CA LEU A 120 3.13 -11.64 -12.66
C LEU A 120 1.72 -11.57 -12.08
N PHE A 121 1.14 -10.38 -12.07
CA PHE A 121 -0.27 -10.13 -11.78
C PHE A 121 -0.66 -8.75 -12.27
N LYS A 122 -1.96 -8.57 -12.48
CA LYS A 122 -2.62 -7.27 -12.59
C LYS A 122 -3.85 -7.29 -11.70
N LEU A 123 -3.88 -6.42 -10.68
CA LEU A 123 -4.91 -6.41 -9.66
C LEU A 123 -5.32 -4.97 -9.32
N PRO A 124 -6.55 -4.74 -8.83
CA PRO A 124 -6.94 -3.45 -8.30
C PRO A 124 -5.99 -3.03 -7.17
N ALA A 125 -5.57 -1.77 -7.16
CA ALA A 125 -4.62 -1.22 -6.18
C ALA A 125 -5.11 -1.39 -4.73
N VAL A 126 -6.44 -1.35 -4.54
CA VAL A 126 -7.10 -1.63 -3.27
C VAL A 126 -6.73 -3.01 -2.73
N GLU A 127 -6.75 -4.04 -3.58
CA GLU A 127 -6.48 -5.41 -3.13
C GLU A 127 -5.04 -5.58 -2.65
N VAL A 128 -4.09 -5.01 -3.39
CA VAL A 128 -2.66 -5.03 -3.02
C VAL A 128 -2.44 -4.26 -1.70
N LEU A 129 -3.07 -3.10 -1.54
CA LEU A 129 -2.97 -2.30 -0.30
C LEU A 129 -3.58 -3.03 0.90
N LEU A 130 -4.71 -3.72 0.73
CA LEU A 130 -5.33 -4.52 1.78
C LEU A 130 -4.48 -5.72 2.17
N ALA A 131 -3.88 -6.41 1.21
CA ALA A 131 -2.95 -7.52 1.45
C ALA A 131 -1.73 -7.05 2.26
N LEU A 132 -1.12 -5.92 1.86
CA LEU A 132 -0.04 -5.28 2.61
C LEU A 132 -0.45 -4.95 4.04
N CYS A 133 -1.61 -4.32 4.24
CA CYS A 133 -2.10 -3.95 5.57
C CYS A 133 -2.34 -5.16 6.46
N LYS A 134 -2.94 -6.23 5.90
CA LYS A 134 -3.19 -7.50 6.61
C LYS A 134 -1.87 -8.16 7.02
N LYS A 135 -0.93 -8.34 6.08
CA LYS A 135 0.35 -9.04 6.33
C LYS A 135 1.21 -8.32 7.36
N ASN A 136 1.17 -6.99 7.40
CA ASN A 136 2.02 -6.16 8.26
C ASN A 136 1.29 -5.58 9.50
N ASN A 137 0.04 -5.98 9.75
CA ASN A 137 -0.78 -5.49 10.87
C ASN A 137 -0.96 -3.96 10.92
N LEU A 138 -1.14 -3.31 9.76
CA LEU A 138 -1.27 -1.85 9.62
C LEU A 138 -2.72 -1.39 9.89
N GLY A 139 -3.16 -1.60 11.13
CA GLY A 139 -4.56 -1.39 11.51
C GLY A 139 -5.01 0.07 11.51
N GLN A 140 -4.12 1.02 11.82
CA GLN A 140 -4.46 2.45 11.77
C GLN A 140 -4.54 2.92 10.32
N LEU A 141 -3.59 2.53 9.47
CA LEU A 141 -3.64 2.83 8.05
C LEU A 141 -4.95 2.33 7.45
N LEU A 142 -5.24 1.04 7.56
CA LEU A 142 -6.43 0.42 6.99
C LEU A 142 -7.75 1.09 7.46
N ALA A 143 -7.83 1.42 8.74
CA ALA A 143 -9.02 2.05 9.32
C ALA A 143 -9.27 3.46 8.80
N GLN A 144 -8.22 4.18 8.37
CA GLN A 144 -8.31 5.57 7.97
C GLN A 144 -8.24 5.79 6.44
N VAL A 145 -7.95 4.77 5.63
CA VAL A 145 -8.01 4.90 4.16
C VAL A 145 -9.41 5.39 3.74
N HIS A 146 -9.47 6.50 3.04
CA HIS A 146 -10.71 7.08 2.54
C HIS A 146 -10.97 6.67 1.09
N SER A 147 -9.94 6.74 0.25
CA SER A 147 -10.01 6.42 -1.18
C SER A 147 -8.68 5.84 -1.68
N VAL A 148 -8.72 5.06 -2.76
CA VAL A 148 -7.54 4.49 -3.42
C VAL A 148 -7.67 4.65 -4.93
N GLY A 149 -6.93 5.61 -5.48
CA GLY A 149 -6.70 5.82 -6.91
C GLY A 149 -5.21 5.69 -7.25
N VAL A 150 -4.72 6.48 -8.21
CA VAL A 150 -3.28 6.64 -8.40
C VAL A 150 -2.64 7.37 -7.20
N THR A 151 -3.45 8.10 -6.44
CA THR A 151 -3.15 8.48 -5.05
C THR A 151 -4.10 7.82 -4.05
N THR A 152 -3.61 7.60 -2.83
CA THR A 152 -4.41 7.11 -1.72
C THR A 152 -4.67 8.27 -0.76
N GLU A 153 -5.94 8.52 -0.43
CA GLU A 153 -6.31 9.46 0.62
C GLU A 153 -6.54 8.71 1.94
N ILE A 154 -6.01 9.25 3.03
CA ILE A 154 -6.14 8.72 4.38
C ILE A 154 -6.64 9.84 5.27
N VAL A 155 -7.80 9.64 5.89
CA VAL A 155 -8.48 10.68 6.68
C VAL A 155 -8.78 10.15 8.07
N LYS A 156 -8.35 10.90 9.09
CA LYS A 156 -8.68 10.65 10.50
C LYS A 156 -9.35 11.86 11.11
N LYS A 157 -10.56 11.68 11.63
CA LYS A 157 -11.33 12.69 12.33
C LYS A 157 -11.61 12.26 13.77
N HIS A 158 -11.44 13.17 14.72
CA HIS A 158 -11.81 12.97 16.10
C HIS A 158 -12.53 14.22 16.63
N GLY A 159 -13.71 14.02 17.22
CA GLY A 159 -14.56 15.09 17.72
C GLY A 159 -15.19 15.98 16.65
N GLU A 160 -15.85 17.04 17.11
CA GLU A 160 -16.53 18.02 16.26
C GLU A 160 -15.56 19.05 15.66
N SER A 161 -15.85 19.46 14.43
CA SER A 161 -15.14 20.54 13.75
C SER A 161 -15.44 21.89 14.40
N GLY A 162 -14.50 22.83 14.31
CA GLY A 162 -14.65 24.16 14.89
C GLY A 162 -13.65 25.15 14.30
N LYS A 163 -13.41 26.25 15.03
CA LYS A 163 -12.35 27.19 14.67
C LYS A 163 -10.99 26.51 14.87
N THR A 164 -10.15 26.55 13.84
CA THR A 164 -8.80 26.00 13.94
C THR A 164 -7.93 26.87 14.84
N VAL A 165 -7.07 26.22 15.62
CA VAL A 165 -6.04 26.90 16.42
C VAL A 165 -4.81 27.17 15.54
N PRO A 166 -4.11 28.29 15.76
CA PRO A 166 -2.88 28.58 15.02
C PRO A 166 -1.75 27.64 15.46
N PHE A 167 -0.71 27.52 14.63
CA PHE A 167 0.46 26.68 14.93
C PHE A 167 1.11 26.98 16.30
N ALA A 168 1.12 28.25 16.71
CA ALA A 168 1.68 28.69 17.98
C ALA A 168 1.00 28.07 19.20
N ASP A 169 -0.27 27.66 19.07
CA ASP A 169 -1.09 27.11 20.15
C ASP A 169 -1.27 25.59 20.02
N LEU A 170 -0.64 24.96 19.01
CA LEU A 170 -0.72 23.51 18.85
C LEU A 170 -0.02 22.78 20.01
N PRO A 171 -0.61 21.69 20.52
CA PRO A 171 0.05 20.85 21.52
C PRO A 171 1.29 20.17 20.93
N PRO A 172 2.25 19.75 21.79
CA PRO A 172 3.49 19.10 21.34
C PRO A 172 3.26 17.89 20.42
N GLN A 173 2.22 17.10 20.71
CA GLN A 173 1.81 15.94 19.91
C GLN A 173 1.45 16.34 18.47
N ALA A 174 0.60 17.34 18.28
CA ALA A 174 0.20 17.82 16.95
C ALA A 174 1.41 18.35 16.16
N ARG A 175 2.34 19.05 16.81
CA ARG A 175 3.58 19.53 16.16
C ARG A 175 4.50 18.39 15.76
N ARG A 176 4.59 17.34 16.58
CA ARG A 176 5.34 16.13 16.27
C ARG A 176 4.75 15.43 15.05
N VAL A 177 3.43 15.25 15.00
CA VAL A 177 2.72 14.68 13.84
C VAL A 177 3.06 15.44 12.56
N LEU A 178 2.99 16.78 12.57
CA LEU A 178 3.36 17.61 11.41
C LEU A 178 4.82 17.38 10.98
N ARG A 179 5.75 17.25 11.93
CA ARG A 179 7.16 16.97 11.64
C ARG A 179 7.34 15.59 11.03
N THR A 180 6.71 14.57 11.61
CA THR A 180 6.76 13.19 11.11
C THR A 180 6.18 13.10 9.70
N ALA A 181 5.02 13.74 9.45
CA ALA A 181 4.41 13.78 8.13
C ALA A 181 5.34 14.45 7.11
N LYS A 182 5.94 15.59 7.47
CA LYS A 182 6.93 16.28 6.64
C LYS A 182 8.14 15.40 6.32
N ASP A 183 8.62 14.63 7.30
CA ASP A 183 9.75 13.73 7.09
C ASP A 183 9.42 12.57 6.15
N ILE A 184 8.23 11.96 6.27
CA ILE A 184 7.76 10.92 5.33
C ILE A 184 7.69 11.50 3.91
N LEU A 185 6.97 12.61 3.75
CA LEU A 185 6.76 13.23 2.43
C LEU A 185 8.07 13.70 1.79
N ARG A 186 9.01 14.26 2.57
CA ARG A 186 10.25 14.82 2.02
C ARG A 186 11.36 13.80 1.81
N LYS A 187 11.49 12.80 2.70
CA LYS A 187 12.64 11.89 2.72
C LYS A 187 12.36 10.51 2.12
N GLN A 188 11.10 10.10 2.06
CA GLN A 188 10.73 8.74 1.64
C GLN A 188 9.88 8.73 0.36
N VAL A 189 8.95 9.68 0.23
CA VAL A 189 7.94 9.66 -0.84
C VAL A 189 8.24 10.68 -1.94
N HIS A 190 8.73 11.85 -1.57
CA HIS A 190 9.00 13.01 -2.44
C HIS A 190 7.76 13.62 -3.14
N ALA A 191 6.55 13.17 -2.79
CA ALA A 191 5.28 13.69 -3.31
C ALA A 191 4.16 13.49 -2.28
N GLY A 192 3.07 14.26 -2.42
CA GLY A 192 1.88 14.19 -1.57
C GLY A 192 1.66 15.41 -0.69
N ARG A 193 0.60 15.37 0.10
CA ARG A 193 0.13 16.48 0.95
C ARG A 193 -0.40 15.96 2.27
N PHE A 194 0.00 16.60 3.36
CA PHE A 194 -0.56 16.37 4.69
C PHE A 194 -1.24 17.63 5.21
N GLU A 195 -2.45 17.49 5.71
CA GLU A 195 -3.26 18.56 6.29
C GLU A 195 -3.66 18.19 7.72
N LEU A 196 -3.55 19.14 8.65
CA LEU A 196 -4.01 18.99 10.03
C LEU A 196 -4.81 20.21 10.45
N ASN A 197 -6.10 20.01 10.66
CA ASN A 197 -6.99 20.97 11.28
C ASN A 197 -7.17 20.59 12.75
N TRP A 198 -6.68 21.43 13.67
CA TRP A 198 -6.82 21.20 15.11
C TRP A 198 -7.79 22.21 15.70
N PHE A 199 -8.82 21.74 16.41
CA PHE A 199 -9.95 22.56 16.89
C PHE A 199 -9.92 22.80 18.41
N GLY A 200 -8.81 22.43 19.07
CA GLY A 200 -8.65 22.50 20.52
C GLY A 200 -9.18 21.24 21.21
N GLU A 201 -9.54 21.37 22.48
CA GLU A 201 -10.08 20.26 23.28
C GLU A 201 -11.60 20.39 23.43
N ASN A 202 -12.27 19.27 23.75
CA ASN A 202 -13.66 19.27 24.19
C ASN A 202 -13.74 19.49 25.72
N LYS A 203 -14.95 19.42 26.29
CA LYS A 203 -15.17 19.60 27.74
C LYS A 203 -14.50 18.51 28.58
N ASP A 204 -14.22 17.35 27.97
CA ASP A 204 -13.58 16.18 28.60
C ASP A 204 -12.06 16.17 28.37
N ALA A 205 -11.47 17.30 27.96
CA ALA A 205 -10.05 17.46 27.64
C ALA A 205 -9.54 16.54 26.51
N GLN A 206 -10.43 16.04 25.65
CA GLN A 206 -10.07 15.25 24.48
C GLN A 206 -9.82 16.15 23.28
N ALA A 207 -8.78 15.84 22.52
CA ALA A 207 -8.43 16.57 21.33
C ALA A 207 -9.54 16.53 20.27
N ARG A 208 -9.75 17.63 19.55
CA ARG A 208 -10.63 17.68 18.38
C ARG A 208 -9.80 18.03 17.16
N TYR A 209 -9.83 17.19 16.14
CA TYR A 209 -9.03 17.40 14.94
C TYR A 209 -9.56 16.65 13.72
N GLN A 210 -9.04 17.05 12.56
CA GLN A 210 -9.12 16.32 11.31
C GLN A 210 -7.75 16.34 10.64
N ALA A 211 -7.22 15.16 10.34
CA ALA A 211 -6.00 14.97 9.58
C ALA A 211 -6.31 14.29 8.25
N SER A 212 -5.72 14.78 7.16
CA SER A 212 -5.75 14.12 5.85
C SER A 212 -4.33 13.97 5.31
N LEU A 213 -4.04 12.80 4.74
CA LEU A 213 -2.82 12.53 3.99
C LEU A 213 -3.21 12.04 2.60
N LEU A 214 -2.72 12.73 1.57
CA LEU A 214 -2.81 12.30 0.19
C LEU A 214 -1.40 11.92 -0.29
N ILE A 215 -1.23 10.68 -0.76
CA ILE A 215 0.09 10.09 -1.06
C ILE A 215 0.01 9.24 -2.33
N PRO A 216 1.05 9.19 -3.20
CA PRO A 216 1.05 8.28 -4.34
C PRO A 216 0.86 6.83 -3.88
N THR A 217 -0.08 6.11 -4.50
CA THR A 217 -0.43 4.74 -4.08
C THR A 217 0.75 3.80 -4.19
N LEU A 218 1.55 3.89 -5.27
CA LEU A 218 2.78 3.10 -5.41
C LEU A 218 3.78 3.34 -4.27
N SER A 219 3.92 4.59 -3.81
CA SER A 219 4.79 4.89 -2.67
C SER A 219 4.28 4.28 -1.37
N LEU A 220 2.96 4.21 -1.19
CA LEU A 220 2.34 3.58 -0.03
C LEU A 220 2.50 2.05 -0.04
N LEU A 221 2.69 1.41 -1.19
CA LEU A 221 2.96 -0.03 -1.28
C LEU A 221 4.35 -0.42 -0.75
N ASN A 222 5.24 0.54 -0.50
CA ASN A 222 6.47 0.31 0.23
C ASN A 222 6.17 0.12 1.73
N VAL A 223 6.52 -1.06 2.26
CA VAL A 223 6.26 -1.42 3.66
C VAL A 223 6.83 -0.43 4.69
N GLN A 224 7.97 0.22 4.42
CA GLN A 224 8.55 1.20 5.33
C GLN A 224 7.70 2.48 5.38
N VAL A 225 7.25 2.95 4.22
CA VAL A 225 6.34 4.09 4.10
C VAL A 225 5.01 3.77 4.78
N ALA A 226 4.41 2.62 4.46
CA ALA A 226 3.14 2.17 5.04
C ALA A 226 3.20 2.09 6.58
N ASN A 227 4.28 1.55 7.14
CA ASN A 227 4.52 1.54 8.58
C ASN A 227 4.68 2.95 9.17
N GLY A 228 5.36 3.85 8.47
CA GLY A 228 5.50 5.24 8.89
C GLY A 228 4.16 5.96 8.95
N VAL A 229 3.31 5.73 7.95
CA VAL A 229 1.96 6.29 7.87
C VAL A 229 1.04 5.70 8.93
N ASP A 230 1.06 4.38 9.14
CA ASP A 230 0.29 3.72 10.21
C ASP A 230 0.62 4.32 11.58
N LYS A 231 1.91 4.48 11.89
CA LYS A 231 2.39 5.11 13.12
C LYS A 231 1.99 6.59 13.23
N LEU A 232 2.09 7.36 12.13
CA LEU A 232 1.67 8.76 12.09
C LEU A 232 0.22 8.92 12.53
N PHE A 233 -0.68 8.09 11.99
CA PHE A 233 -2.10 8.14 12.36
C PHE A 233 -2.38 7.51 13.73
N ALA A 234 -1.54 6.57 14.21
CA ALA A 234 -1.58 6.08 15.58
C ALA A 234 -1.25 7.17 16.62
N GLU A 235 -0.30 8.05 16.30
CA GLU A 235 0.08 9.19 17.17
C GLU A 235 -1.09 10.17 17.36
N LEU A 236 -2.02 10.25 16.41
CA LEU A 236 -3.26 10.99 16.53
C LEU A 236 -4.31 10.12 17.23
N THR A 237 -4.12 9.83 18.52
CA THR A 237 -5.12 9.15 19.36
C THR A 237 -5.86 10.15 20.26
N PRO A 238 -7.09 9.83 20.72
CA PRO A 238 -7.87 10.64 21.64
C PRO A 238 -7.10 11.08 22.88
#